data_AF-A0A381XSF8-F1
#
_entry.id   AF-A0A381XSF8-F1
#
_cell.length_a   1.000
_cell.length_b   1.000
_cell.length_c   1.000
_cell.angle_alpha   90.00
_cell.angle_beta   90.00
_cell.angle_gamma   90.00
#
_symmetry.space_group_name_H-M   'P 1'
#
loop_
_entity.id
_entity.type
_entity.pdbx_description
1 polymer ?
#
loop_
_entity_poly.entity_id
_entity_poly.type
_entity_poly.pdbx_seq_one_letter_code
_entity_poly.pdbx_strand_id
1 'polypeptide(L)' 'MMQMTQEHIQIKLQRLEGLNDQIRVSIVDETDKGATGKSICMDSSNAADIVGQLYQAGRKRGARISLEVGLIHVN' A
#
# COMPACT_ATOMS: atom_id res chain seq x y z
N MET A 1 -2.21 16.23 -27.41
CA MET A 1 -2.75 15.85 -26.08
C MET A 1 -1.92 14.70 -25.56
N MET A 2 -1.27 14.84 -24.39
CA MET A 2 -0.59 13.71 -23.76
C MET A 2 -1.65 12.87 -23.03
N GLN A 3 -1.80 11.60 -23.41
CA GLN A 3 -2.56 10.62 -22.63
C GLN A 3 -1.84 10.44 -21.30
N MET A 4 -2.46 10.90 -20.20
CA MET A 4 -1.99 10.54 -18.87
C MET A 4 -2.37 9.07 -18.65
N THR A 5 -1.37 8.19 -18.56
CA THR A 5 -1.55 6.80 -18.11
C THR A 5 -2.21 6.82 -16.74
N GLN A 6 -3.33 6.11 -16.55
CA GLN A 6 -4.06 6.09 -15.28
C GLN A 6 -3.38 5.11 -14.31
N GLU A 7 -2.23 5.49 -13.78
CA GLU A 7 -1.57 4.74 -12.72
C GLU A 7 -2.31 4.96 -11.39
N HIS A 8 -2.67 3.86 -10.74
CA HIS A 8 -3.37 3.86 -9.45
C HIS A 8 -2.68 2.90 -8.47
N ILE A 9 -2.22 3.45 -7.36
CA ILE A 9 -1.57 2.69 -6.29
C ILE A 9 -2.54 2.57 -5.12
N GLN A 10 -2.95 1.36 -4.78
CA GLN A 10 -3.72 1.07 -3.57
C GLN A 10 -2.78 0.55 -2.48
N ILE A 11 -2.84 1.14 -1.30
CA ILE A 11 -2.09 0.72 -0.12
C ILE A 11 -3.10 0.29 0.94
N LYS A 12 -3.01 -0.97 1.41
CA LYS A 12 -3.83 -1.51 2.50
C LYS A 12 -2.96 -1.80 3.71
N LEU A 13 -3.29 -1.19 4.84
CA LEU A 13 -2.65 -1.42 6.14
C LEU A 13 -3.58 -2.24 7.02
N GLN A 14 -3.12 -3.40 7.48
CA GLN A 14 -3.92 -4.31 8.28
C GLN A 14 -3.15 -4.73 9.53
N ARG A 15 -3.58 -4.30 10.70
CA ARG A 15 -3.01 -4.79 11.98
C ARG A 15 -3.45 -6.22 12.21
N LEU A 16 -2.54 -7.09 12.61
CA LEU A 16 -2.77 -8.50 12.89
C LEU A 16 -2.87 -8.69 14.42
N GLU A 17 -4.08 -8.75 14.96
CA GLU A 17 -4.28 -9.00 16.39
C GLU A 17 -3.94 -10.45 16.73
N GLY A 18 -3.02 -10.67 17.67
CA GLY A 18 -2.55 -12.01 18.09
C GLY A 18 -1.12 -12.35 17.64
N LEU A 19 -0.54 -11.57 16.72
CA LEU A 19 0.84 -11.71 16.23
C LEU A 19 1.67 -10.46 16.57
N ASN A 20 2.09 -10.31 17.84
CA ASN A 20 3.06 -9.30 18.30
C ASN A 20 2.91 -7.89 17.69
N ASP A 21 1.67 -7.41 17.51
CA ASP A 21 1.38 -6.09 16.91
C ASP A 21 1.96 -5.84 15.50
N GLN A 22 2.11 -6.91 14.70
CA GLN A 22 2.52 -6.78 13.31
C GLN A 22 1.42 -6.15 12.45
N ILE A 23 1.87 -5.42 11.43
CA ILE A 23 1.05 -4.84 10.38
C ILE A 23 1.40 -5.52 9.06
N ARG A 24 0.37 -5.99 8.36
CA ARG A 24 0.45 -6.35 6.95
C ARG A 24 0.24 -5.09 6.11
N VAL A 25 1.24 -4.75 5.30
CA VAL A 25 1.14 -3.72 4.26
C VAL A 25 0.94 -4.44 2.92
N SER A 26 -0.15 -4.16 2.22
CA SER A 26 -0.42 -4.67 0.88
C SER A 26 -0.45 -3.52 -0.11
N ILE A 27 0.27 -3.65 -1.22
CA ILE A 27 0.41 -2.62 -2.24
C ILE A 27 -0.05 -3.22 -3.55
N VAL A 28 -1.00 -2.57 -4.21
CA VAL A 28 -1.44 -2.90 -5.56
C VAL A 28 -1.11 -1.72 -6.47
N ASP A 29 -0.27 -1.95 -7.47
CA ASP A 29 0.04 -0.98 -8.53
C ASP A 29 -0.77 -1.37 -9.76
N GLU A 30 -1.83 -0.61 -10.04
CA GLU A 30 -2.73 -0.76 -11.17
C GLU A 30 -2.30 0.20 -12.28
N THR A 31 -1.97 -0.35 -13.45
CA THR A 31 -1.59 0.40 -14.63
C THR A 31 -2.44 -0.02 -15.82
N ASP A 32 -2.34 0.70 -16.94
CA ASP A 32 -2.96 0.31 -18.21
C ASP A 32 -2.49 -1.07 -18.72
N LYS A 33 -1.37 -1.59 -18.17
CA LYS A 33 -0.80 -2.91 -18.50
C LYS A 33 -1.27 -4.03 -17.57
N GLY A 34 -2.08 -3.72 -16.56
CA GLY A 34 -2.58 -4.65 -15.55
C GLY A 34 -2.20 -4.26 -14.11
N ALA A 35 -2.62 -5.10 -13.16
CA ALA A 35 -2.40 -4.90 -11.73
C ALA A 35 -1.31 -5.83 -11.20
N THR A 36 -0.40 -5.28 -10.39
CA THR A 36 0.62 -6.06 -9.66
C THR A 36 0.46 -5.85 -8.16
N GLY A 37 0.60 -6.91 -7.37
CA GLY A 37 0.38 -6.87 -5.93
C GLY A 37 1.57 -7.41 -5.13
N LYS A 38 1.90 -6.76 -4.01
CA LYS A 38 2.85 -7.28 -3.00
C LYS A 38 2.30 -7.06 -1.60
N SER A 39 2.48 -8.03 -0.72
CA SER A 39 2.17 -7.90 0.71
C SER A 39 3.38 -8.25 1.56
N ILE A 40 3.62 -7.46 2.60
CA ILE A 40 4.70 -7.67 3.58
C ILE A 40 4.11 -7.51 4.98
N CYS A 41 4.43 -8.45 5.87
CA CYS A 41 4.20 -8.30 7.31
C CYS A 41 5.43 -7.67 7.96
N MET A 42 5.24 -6.67 8.80
CA MET A 42 6.31 -5.93 9.48
C MET A 42 5.80 -5.35 10.81
N ASP A 43 6.70 -4.86 11.65
CA ASP A 43 6.31 -4.14 12.85
C ASP A 43 5.64 -2.80 12.53
N SER A 44 4.73 -2.36 13.41
CA SER A 44 3.94 -1.14 13.23
C SER A 44 4.78 0.14 13.09
N SER A 45 5.95 0.20 13.75
CA SER A 45 6.89 1.32 13.63
C SER A 45 7.45 1.46 12.22
N ASN A 46 7.77 0.34 11.56
CA ASN A 46 8.33 0.33 10.20
C ASN A 46 7.26 0.58 9.12
N ALA A 47 6.01 0.26 9.41
CA ALA A 47 4.90 0.42 8.46
C ALA A 47 4.66 1.88 8.07
N ALA A 48 4.75 2.82 9.02
CA ALA A 48 4.54 4.24 8.77
C ALA A 48 5.58 4.80 7.78
N ASP A 49 6.86 4.47 7.99
CA ASP A 49 7.96 4.94 7.14
C ASP A 49 7.85 4.40 5.72
N ILE A 50 7.53 3.11 5.57
CA ILE A 50 7.39 2.47 4.27
C ILE A 50 6.20 3.04 3.50
N VAL A 51 5.04 3.22 4.15
CA VAL A 51 3.87 3.85 3.51
C VAL A 51 4.17 5.28 3.10
N GLY A 52 4.87 6.04 3.93
CA GLY A 52 5.31 7.40 3.59
C GLY A 52 6.19 7.44 2.35
N GLN A 53 7.18 6.54 2.25
CA GLN A 53 8.04 6.44 1.07
C GLN A 53 7.27 6.06 -0.20
N LEU A 54 6.35 5.10 -0.10
CA LEU A 54 5.50 4.66 -1.22
C LEU A 54 4.57 5.77 -1.71
N TYR A 55 3.97 6.51 -0.77
CA TYR A 55 3.13 7.65 -1.08
C TYR A 55 3.91 8.72 -1.85
N GLN A 56 5.12 9.07 -1.38
CA GLN A 56 5.98 10.04 -2.05
C GLN A 56 6.43 9.58 -3.44
N ALA A 57 6.79 8.30 -3.58
CA ALA A 57 7.17 7.72 -4.87
C ALA A 57 6.00 7.72 -5.86
N GLY A 58 4.79 7.35 -5.43
CA GLY A 58 3.57 7.43 -6.24
C GLY A 58 3.24 8.86 -6.66
N ARG A 59 3.33 9.83 -5.74
CA ARG A 59 3.07 11.25 -6.03
C ARG A 59 4.02 11.81 -7.07
N LYS A 60 5.32 11.45 -7.02
CA LYS A 60 6.31 11.85 -8.03
C LYS A 60 6.01 11.29 -9.42
N ARG A 61 5.39 10.11 -9.49
CA ARG A 61 4.94 9.49 -10.75
C ARG A 61 3.62 10.06 -11.29
N GLY A 62 2.92 10.89 -10.51
CA GLY A 62 1.58 11.37 -10.86
C GLY A 62 0.48 10.31 -10.66
N ALA A 63 0.78 9.22 -9.95
CA ALA A 63 -0.18 8.17 -9.67
C ALA A 63 -1.30 8.67 -8.75
N ARG A 64 -2.52 8.21 -8.98
CA ARG A 64 -3.58 8.28 -7.97
C ARG A 64 -3.22 7.32 -6.85
N ILE A 65 -3.39 7.73 -5.60
CA ILE A 65 -3.06 6.89 -4.44
C ILE A 65 -4.30 6.74 -3.56
N SER A 66 -4.65 5.50 -3.23
CA SER A 66 -5.73 5.17 -2.29
C SER A 66 -5.14 4.46 -1.07
N LEU A 67 -5.55 4.88 0.13
CA LEU A 67 -5.11 4.29 1.39
C LEU A 67 -6.31 3.69 2.13
N GLU A 68 -6.23 2.41 2.46
CA GLU A 68 -7.19 1.69 3.27
C GLU A 68 -6.50 1.22 4.56
N VAL A 69 -7.15 1.43 5.71
CA VAL A 69 -6.64 0.99 7.01
C VAL A 69 -7.69 0.09 7.65
N GLY A 70 -7.29 -1.10 8.07
CA GLY A 70 -8.17 -2.09 8.66
C GLY A 70 -7.50 -2.87 9.80
N LEU A 71 -8.32 -3.63 10.50
CA LEU A 71 -7.91 -4.56 11.56
C LEU A 71 -8.24 -5.97 11.09
N ILE A 72 -7.28 -6.89 11.17
CA ILE A 72 -7.52 -8.32 10.98
C ILE A 72 -7.34 -9.01 12.33
N HIS A 73 -8.39 -9.69 12.76
CA HIS A 73 -8.31 -10.63 13.87
C HIS A 73 -7.72 -11.95 13.34
N VAL A 74 -6.57 -12.37 13.85
CA VAL A 74 -5.99 -13.69 13.54
C VAL A 74 -6.28 -14.60 14.73
N ASN A 75 -7.40 -15.33 14.64
CA ASN A 75 -7.72 -16.44 15.53
C ASN A 75 -6.68 -17.56 15.42
#